data_AF-A0A9X1HG31-F1
#
_entry.id   AF-A0A9X1HG31-F1
#
_cell.length_a   1.000
_cell.length_b   1.000
_cell.length_c   1.000
_cell.angle_alpha   90.00
_cell.angle_beta   90.00
_cell.angle_gamma   90.00
#
_symmetry.space_group_name_H-M   'P 1'
#
loop_
_entity.id
_entity.type
_entity.pdbx_description
1 polymer ?
#
loop_
_entity_poly.entity_id
_entity_poly.type
_entity_poly.pdbx_seq_one_letter_code
_entity_poly.pdbx_strand_id
1 'polypeptide(L)' 'MKKRDILTVLSAILVTLTFAAPVLAHPGHGITEGNSLVHFLTEPVHIISFIAVVAVSTIAVLWYRARKKKLVRVNA' A
#
# COMPACT_ATOMS: atom_id res chain seq x y z
N MET A 1 18.79 -4.84 6.52
CA MET A 1 18.42 -4.64 5.10
C MET A 1 19.43 -3.71 4.47
N LYS A 2 20.20 -4.27 3.54
CA LYS A 2 21.11 -3.51 2.68
C LYS A 2 20.25 -2.71 1.68
N LYS A 3 20.79 -1.62 1.12
CA LYS A 3 20.06 -0.76 0.15
C LYS A 3 19.49 -1.57 -1.03
N ARG A 4 20.25 -2.58 -1.49
CA ARG A 4 19.82 -3.57 -2.50
C ARG A 4 18.53 -4.31 -2.11
N ASP A 5 18.42 -4.77 -0.86
CA ASP A 5 17.24 -5.50 -0.39
C ASP A 5 15.99 -4.60 -0.38
N ILE A 6 16.15 -3.31 -0.05
CA ILE A 6 15.07 -2.32 -0.09
C ILE A 6 14.60 -2.10 -1.54
N LEU A 7 15.54 -1.92 -2.47
CA LEU A 7 15.22 -1.73 -3.88
C LEU A 7 14.51 -2.96 -4.46
N THR A 8 14.96 -4.17 -4.13
CA THR A 8 14.31 -5.40 -4.57
C THR A 8 12.87 -5.52 -4.04
N VAL A 9 12.64 -5.20 -2.76
CA VAL A 9 11.30 -5.22 -2.16
C VAL A 9 10.39 -4.17 -2.80
N LEU A 10 10.89 -2.94 -3.00
CA LEU A 10 10.11 -1.87 -3.64
C LEU A 10 9.76 -2.20 -5.09
N SER A 11 10.70 -2.74 -5.86
CA SER A 11 10.44 -3.19 -7.23
C SER A 11 9.42 -4.33 -7.28
N ALA A 12 9.50 -5.30 -6.37
CA ALA A 12 8.53 -6.39 -6.29
C ALA A 12 7.12 -5.89 -5.94
N ILE A 13 7.01 -4.92 -5.03
CA ILE A 13 5.74 -4.27 -4.68
C ILE A 13 5.18 -3.51 -5.90
N LEU A 14 6.01 -2.74 -6.59
CA LEU A 14 5.59 -1.96 -7.76
C LEU A 14 5.10 -2.85 -8.91
N VAL A 15 5.82 -3.94 -9.20
CA VAL A 15 5.42 -4.94 -10.19
C VAL A 15 4.07 -5.53 -9.80
N THR A 16 3.93 -6.00 -8.56
CA THR A 16 2.68 -6.61 -8.08
C THR A 16 1.49 -5.65 -8.22
N LEU A 17 1.66 -4.37 -7.84
CA LEU A 17 0.62 -3.36 -7.97
C LEU A 17 0.23 -3.09 -9.43
N THR A 18 1.22 -3.00 -10.32
CA THR A 18 1.00 -2.73 -11.74
C THR A 18 0.20 -3.84 -12.42
N PHE A 19 0.52 -5.11 -12.12
CA PHE A 19 -0.11 -6.26 -12.76
C PHE A 19 -1.42 -6.71 -12.08
N ALA A 20 -1.65 -6.35 -10.81
CA ALA A 20 -2.89 -6.65 -10.12
C ALA A 20 -4.03 -5.66 -10.48
N ALA A 21 -3.70 -4.45 -10.93
CA ALA A 21 -4.69 -3.41 -11.22
C ALA A 21 -5.77 -3.82 -12.23
N PRO A 22 -5.45 -4.49 -13.37
CA PRO A 22 -6.48 -4.90 -14.33
C PRO A 22 -7.41 -6.00 -13.81
N VAL A 23 -6.91 -6.87 -12.91
CA VAL A 23 -7.71 -7.96 -12.30
C VAL A 23 -8.71 -7.41 -11.29
N LEU A 24 -8.37 -6.29 -10.65
CA LEU A 24 -9.24 -5.54 -9.75
C LEU A 24 -10.17 -4.56 -10.48
N ALA A 25 -9.91 -4.28 -11.76
CA ALA A 25 -10.78 -3.46 -12.60
C ALA A 25 -11.97 -4.28 -13.10
N HIS A 26 -13.04 -4.33 -12.30
CA HIS A 26 -14.35 -4.83 -12.75
C HIS A 26 -15.01 -3.81 -13.71
N PRO A 27 -15.73 -4.24 -14.77
CA PRO A 27 -16.47 -3.32 -15.64
C PRO A 27 -17.45 -2.51 -14.79
N GLY A 28 -17.19 -1.20 -14.71
CA GLY A 28 -17.84 -0.29 -13.76
C GLY A 28 -19.36 -0.29 -13.90
N HIS A 29 -20.04 -0.15 -12.76
CA HIS A 29 -21.46 0.15 -12.72
C HIS A 29 -21.73 1.52 -13.33
N GLY A 30 -22.01 1.52 -14.63
CA GLY A 30 -22.45 2.70 -15.37
C GLY A 30 -21.33 3.73 -15.55
N ILE A 31 -21.22 4.27 -16.75
CA ILE A 31 -20.43 5.48 -16.98
C ILE A 31 -21.05 6.60 -16.14
N THR A 32 -20.37 7.03 -15.09
CA THR A 32 -20.65 8.30 -14.40
C THR A 32 -19.32 9.02 -14.18
N GLU A 33 -18.89 9.82 -15.16
CA GLU A 33 -17.78 10.80 -15.05
C GLU A 33 -16.65 10.45 -14.04
N GLY A 34 -15.88 9.39 -14.33
CA GLY A 34 -15.04 8.69 -13.35
C GLY A 34 -13.71 9.34 -12.94
N ASN A 35 -13.46 10.62 -13.21
CA ASN A 35 -12.19 11.30 -12.91
C ASN A 35 -12.35 12.52 -11.99
N SER A 36 -13.24 12.46 -11.00
CA SER A 36 -13.38 13.53 -10.00
C SER A 36 -12.84 13.10 -8.63
N LEU A 37 -12.18 14.02 -7.93
CA LEU A 37 -11.68 13.77 -6.56
C LEU A 37 -12.82 13.37 -5.61
N VAL A 38 -14.02 13.95 -5.81
CA VAL A 38 -15.20 13.64 -5.01
C VAL A 38 -15.62 12.18 -5.22
N HIS A 39 -15.64 11.68 -6.46
CA HIS A 39 -15.94 10.28 -6.76
C HIS A 39 -14.99 9.32 -6.02
N PHE A 40 -13.68 9.61 -5.99
CA PHE A 40 -12.71 8.79 -5.24
C PHE A 40 -12.93 8.79 -3.72
N LEU A 41 -13.43 9.89 -3.16
CA LEU A 41 -13.63 10.03 -1.72
C LEU A 41 -14.99 9.51 -1.23
N THR A 42 -16.00 9.50 -2.11
CA THR A 42 -17.35 9.05 -1.77
C THR A 42 -17.63 7.62 -2.18
N GLU A 43 -16.89 7.07 -3.16
CA GLU A 43 -17.07 5.69 -3.56
C GLU A 43 -16.50 4.73 -2.49
N PRO A 44 -17.35 3.86 -1.90
CA PRO A 44 -16.95 3.03 -0.77
C PRO A 44 -15.72 2.16 -1.05
N VAL A 45 -15.61 1.65 -2.28
CA VAL A 45 -14.50 0.77 -2.69
C VAL A 45 -13.16 1.51 -2.65
N HIS A 46 -13.11 2.76 -3.13
CA HIS A 46 -11.89 3.56 -3.16
C HIS A 46 -11.44 3.95 -1.75
N ILE A 47 -12.36 4.47 -0.92
CA ILE A 47 -12.00 4.94 0.43
C ILE A 47 -11.59 3.78 1.36
N ILE A 48 -12.28 2.64 1.30
CA ILE A 48 -11.93 1.46 2.10
C ILE A 48 -10.56 0.92 1.71
N SER A 49 -10.30 0.79 0.40
CA SER A 49 -9.00 0.33 -0.10
C SER A 49 -7.87 1.29 0.30
N PHE A 50 -8.10 2.60 0.22
CA PHE A 50 -7.14 3.60 0.65
C PHE A 50 -6.82 3.50 2.14
N ILE A 51 -7.84 3.42 3.00
CA ILE A 51 -7.67 3.25 4.45
C ILE A 51 -6.89 1.96 4.75
N ALA A 52 -7.20 0.86 4.07
CA ALA A 52 -6.51 -0.41 4.26
C ALA A 52 -5.01 -0.30 3.95
N VAL A 53 -4.65 0.32 2.83
CA VAL A 53 -3.23 0.53 2.45
C VAL A 53 -2.51 1.40 3.47
N VAL A 54 -3.13 2.49 3.93
CA VAL A 54 -2.54 3.39 4.95
C VAL A 54 -2.35 2.66 6.27
N ALA A 55 -3.34 1.87 6.71
CA ALA A 55 -3.27 1.12 7.95
C ALA A 55 -2.15 0.07 7.92
N VAL A 56 -2.10 -0.76 6.87
CA VAL A 56 -1.07 -1.79 6.71
C VAL A 56 0.33 -1.17 6.63
N SER A 57 0.49 -0.09 5.87
CA SER A 57 1.77 0.61 5.74
C SER A 57 2.24 1.18 7.07
N THR A 58 1.32 1.80 7.83
CA THR A 58 1.62 2.35 9.16
C THR A 58 2.05 1.25 10.12
N ILE A 59 1.30 0.14 10.19
CA ILE A 59 1.62 -1.00 11.05
C ILE A 59 2.99 -1.59 10.67
N ALA A 60 3.26 -1.78 9.38
CA ALA A 60 4.53 -2.32 8.91
C ALA A 60 5.72 -1.43 9.32
N VAL A 61 5.59 -0.11 9.16
CA VAL A 61 6.61 0.87 9.56
C VAL A 61 6.83 0.84 11.08
N LEU A 62 5.75 0.86 11.88
CA LEU A 62 5.85 0.80 13.34
C LEU A 62 6.49 -0.50 13.82
N TRP A 63 6.09 -1.63 13.26
CA TRP A 63 6.66 -2.94 13.56
C TRP A 63 8.15 -3.00 13.22
N TYR A 64 8.55 -2.51 12.04
CA TYR A 64 9.95 -2.46 11.62
C TYR A 64 10.80 -1.58 12.55
N ARG A 65 10.28 -0.40 12.94
CA ARG A 65 10.97 0.51 13.88
C ARG A 65 11.11 -0.11 15.27
N ALA A 66 10.09 -0.79 15.76
CA ALA A 66 10.13 -1.48 17.05
C ALA A 66 11.17 -2.60 17.07
N ARG A 67 11.25 -3.40 15.99
CA ARG A 67 12.27 -4.45 15.83
C ARG A 67 13.69 -3.90 15.85
N LYS A 68 13.96 -2.78 15.17
CA LYS A 68 15.28 -2.12 15.19
C LYS A 68 15.67 -1.66 16.58
N LYS A 69 14.75 -1.03 17.33
CA LYS A 69 15.01 -0.60 18.71
C LYS A 69 15.34 -1.79 19.62
N LYS A 70 14.63 -2.91 19.47
CA LYS A 70 14.90 -4.14 20.24
C LYS A 70 16.28 -4.73 19.93
N LEU A 71 16.69 -4.76 18.65
CA LEU A 71 18.00 -5.26 18.25
C LEU A 71 19.16 -4.39 18.79
N VAL A 72 19.02 -3.05 18.77
CA VAL A 72 20.03 -2.15 19.34
C VAL A 72 20.18 -2.35 20.85
N ARG A 73 19.08 -2.57 21.57
CA ARG A 73 19.10 -2.80 23.03
C ARG A 73 19.74 -4.13 23.44
N VAL A 74 19.65 -5.17 22.61
CA VAL A 74 20.25 -6.49 22.89
C VAL A 74 21.76 -6.50 22.64
N ASN A 75 22.26 -5.64 21.75
CA ASN A 75 23.67 -5.55 21.37
C ASN A 75 24.44 -4.45 22.13
N ALA A 76 23.80 -3.76 23.08
CA ALA A 76 24.41 -2.73 23.94
C ALA A 76 24.59 -3.30 25.35
#